data_AF-A0A1D5Q198-F1
#
_entry.id   AF-A0A1D5Q198-F1
#
_cell.length_a   1.000
_cell.length_b   1.000
_cell.length_c   1.000
_cell.angle_alpha   90.00
_cell.angle_beta   90.00
_cell.angle_gamma   90.00
#
_symmetry.space_group_name_H-M   'P 1'
#
loop_
_entity.id
_entity.type
_entity.pdbx_description
1 polymer ?
#
loop_
_entity_poly.entity_id
_entity_poly.type
_entity_poly.pdbx_seq_one_letter_code
_entity_poly.pdbx_strand_id
1 'polypeptide(L)'
;MTKTSTCIYHFLVLSWYTFLNYYISQEGKDKVKPKIFANGARWKYLTLLNLLLQTIFYGVTCLDDVLKRIKGRKDIKFLTAFRDLLFAILAFPVSTFVFLAFWILFLYNRDLIYPKVLDTVIPAWLNHAMHTFIFPITLVEVVLRPHSYPSKKTGLTLLAAANITYIIRILWLYFETGTWVYPVFAKLSLVGLAAFFSLSHIFIASIYLLGEKLNHWKWGDMRQPRKKRK
;
A
#
# COMPACT_ATOMS: atom_id res chain seq x y z
N MET A 1 -21.40 -8.92 -12.88
CA MET A 1 -20.93 -7.80 -13.72
C MET A 1 -20.29 -6.77 -12.81
N THR A 2 -19.10 -6.28 -13.12
CA THR A 2 -18.58 -5.06 -12.49
C THR A 2 -19.56 -3.92 -12.80
N LYS A 3 -20.06 -3.23 -11.77
CA LYS A 3 -20.98 -2.11 -11.97
C LYS A 3 -20.24 -0.98 -12.70
N THR A 4 -20.92 -0.24 -13.58
CA THR A 4 -20.31 0.91 -14.27
C THR A 4 -19.71 1.90 -13.26
N SER A 5 -20.36 2.10 -12.11
CA SER A 5 -19.85 2.92 -11.01
C SER A 5 -18.51 2.45 -10.46
N THR A 6 -18.29 1.15 -10.35
CA THR A 6 -17.01 0.56 -9.91
C THR A 6 -15.89 0.83 -10.92
N CYS A 7 -16.18 0.71 -12.22
CA CYS A 7 -15.19 1.02 -13.28
C CYS A 7 -14.80 2.51 -13.26
N ILE A 8 -15.79 3.41 -13.10
CA ILE A 8 -15.55 4.85 -12.99
C ILE A 8 -14.70 5.15 -11.74
N TYR A 9 -15.05 4.55 -10.60
CA TYR A 9 -14.27 4.69 -9.37
C TYR A 9 -12.80 4.29 -9.57
N HIS A 10 -12.53 3.10 -10.14
CA HIS A 10 -11.15 2.66 -10.38
C HIS A 10 -10.38 3.63 -11.28
N PHE A 11 -11.03 4.16 -12.32
CA PHE A 11 -10.40 5.13 -13.21
C PHE A 11 -10.06 6.43 -12.46
N LEU A 12 -10.98 6.97 -11.68
CA LEU A 12 -10.74 8.18 -10.87
C LEU A 12 -9.60 7.98 -9.87
N VAL A 13 -9.56 6.83 -9.20
CA VAL A 13 -8.49 6.52 -8.24
C VAL A 13 -7.15 6.28 -8.94
N LEU A 14 -7.13 5.65 -10.11
CA LEU A 14 -5.94 5.54 -10.95
C LEU A 14 -5.41 6.93 -11.35
N SER A 15 -6.29 7.81 -11.83
CA SER A 15 -5.93 9.19 -12.16
C SER A 15 -5.37 9.93 -10.96
N TRP A 16 -5.96 9.75 -9.77
CA TRP A 16 -5.49 10.34 -8.52
C TRP A 16 -4.06 9.88 -8.16
N TYR A 17 -3.81 8.58 -8.13
CA TYR A 17 -2.47 8.08 -7.79
C TYR A 17 -1.42 8.39 -8.87
N THR A 18 -1.83 8.45 -10.13
CA THR A 18 -0.96 8.90 -11.24
C THR A 18 -0.59 10.37 -11.05
N PHE A 19 -1.57 11.22 -10.73
CA PHE A 19 -1.34 12.63 -10.41
C PHE A 19 -0.40 12.80 -9.23
N LEU A 20 -0.62 12.10 -8.11
CA LEU A 20 0.27 12.17 -6.94
C LEU A 20 1.72 11.78 -7.30
N ASN A 21 1.88 10.68 -8.04
CA ASN A 21 3.19 10.23 -8.49
C ASN A 21 3.88 11.22 -9.44
N TYR A 22 3.11 11.85 -10.33
CA TYR A 22 3.62 12.88 -11.21
C TYR A 22 4.02 14.14 -10.41
N TYR A 23 3.12 14.64 -9.56
CA TYR A 23 3.32 15.82 -8.72
C TYR A 23 4.60 15.69 -7.87
N ILE A 24 4.74 14.59 -7.11
CA ILE A 24 5.93 14.33 -6.29
C ILE A 24 7.21 14.24 -7.16
N SER A 25 7.11 13.67 -8.36
CA SER A 25 8.25 13.59 -9.27
C SER A 25 8.68 14.94 -9.83
N GLN A 26 7.76 15.90 -9.95
CA GLN A 26 8.05 17.26 -10.40
C GLN A 26 8.67 18.08 -9.26
N GLU A 27 8.15 17.94 -8.05
CA GLU A 27 8.72 18.53 -6.83
C GLU A 27 10.18 18.12 -6.62
N GLY A 28 10.55 16.88 -6.95
CA GLY A 28 11.94 16.38 -6.85
C GLY A 28 12.93 16.94 -7.88
N LYS A 29 12.45 17.63 -8.92
CA LYS A 29 13.30 18.28 -9.94
C LYS A 29 13.59 19.74 -9.63
N ASP A 30 12.86 20.33 -8.70
CA ASP A 30 13.06 21.71 -8.28
C ASP A 30 14.38 21.83 -7.50
N LYS A 31 15.28 22.69 -7.99
CA LYS A 31 16.61 22.91 -7.38
C LYS A 31 16.53 23.70 -6.07
N VAL A 32 15.41 24.38 -5.81
CA VAL A 32 15.18 25.23 -4.64
C VAL A 32 14.55 24.44 -3.49
N LYS A 33 13.81 23.37 -3.79
CA LYS A 33 13.16 22.53 -2.78
C LYS A 33 14.16 21.50 -2.22
N PRO A 34 14.11 21.20 -0.91
CA PRO A 34 15.13 20.40 -0.26
C PRO A 34 15.25 18.98 -0.84
N LYS A 35 16.46 18.41 -0.68
CA LYS A 35 16.92 17.08 -1.14
C LYS A 35 16.05 15.88 -0.70
N ILE A 36 14.95 16.11 0.02
CA ILE A 36 14.00 15.09 0.49
C ILE A 36 13.27 14.41 -0.67
N PHE A 37 13.09 15.08 -1.81
CA PHE A 37 12.49 14.50 -3.03
C PHE A 37 13.49 14.26 -4.16
N ALA A 38 14.78 14.58 -3.94
CA ALA A 38 15.82 14.38 -4.95
C ALA A 38 15.97 12.90 -5.34
N ASN A 39 16.55 12.67 -6.52
CA ASN A 39 16.78 11.36 -7.14
C ASN A 39 17.26 10.31 -6.10
N GLY A 40 16.35 9.42 -5.69
CA GLY A 40 16.60 8.37 -4.70
C GLY A 40 15.53 8.28 -3.61
N ALA A 41 14.89 9.39 -3.25
CA ALA A 41 13.86 9.44 -2.21
C ALA A 41 12.64 8.55 -2.50
N ARG A 42 12.21 8.51 -3.77
CA ARG A 42 11.08 7.69 -4.25
C ARG A 42 11.21 6.21 -3.91
N TRP A 43 12.45 5.71 -3.94
CA TRP A 43 12.78 4.30 -3.73
C TRP A 43 13.24 4.02 -2.28
N LYS A 44 13.21 5.04 -1.43
CA LYS A 44 13.65 4.98 -0.04
C LYS A 44 12.45 4.84 0.91
N TYR A 45 11.43 5.68 0.74
CA TYR A 45 10.30 5.75 1.67
C TYR A 45 9.17 4.78 1.28
N LEU A 46 8.69 4.00 2.24
CA LEU A 46 7.60 3.03 2.05
C LEU A 46 6.32 3.72 1.60
N THR A 47 6.03 4.93 2.11
CA THR A 47 4.88 5.74 1.67
C THR A 47 4.92 5.99 0.17
N LEU A 48 6.08 6.36 -0.39
CA LEU A 48 6.21 6.64 -1.83
C LEU A 48 6.14 5.36 -2.67
N LEU A 49 6.73 4.26 -2.18
CA LEU A 49 6.57 2.94 -2.78
C LEU A 49 5.10 2.50 -2.78
N ASN A 50 4.35 2.80 -1.71
CA ASN A 50 2.93 2.49 -1.62
C ASN A 50 2.12 3.27 -2.67
N LEU A 51 2.40 4.56 -2.90
CA LEU A 51 1.70 5.32 -3.96
C LEU A 51 1.96 4.73 -5.35
N LEU A 52 3.17 4.27 -5.62
CA LEU A 52 3.50 3.58 -6.87
C LEU A 52 2.74 2.24 -6.97
N LEU A 53 2.75 1.46 -5.89
CA LEU A 53 1.99 0.22 -5.79
C LEU A 53 0.50 0.42 -6.02
N GLN A 54 -0.10 1.46 -5.44
CA GLN A 54 -1.52 1.80 -5.67
C GLN A 54 -1.77 2.16 -7.14
N THR A 55 -0.86 2.92 -7.78
CA THR A 55 -0.97 3.22 -9.22
C THR A 55 -0.97 1.94 -10.06
N ILE A 56 -0.04 1.01 -9.77
CA ILE A 56 0.04 -0.28 -10.45
C ILE A 56 -1.23 -1.10 -10.22
N PHE A 57 -1.67 -1.21 -8.96
CA PHE A 57 -2.86 -1.97 -8.59
C PHE A 57 -4.12 -1.45 -9.28
N TYR A 58 -4.38 -0.13 -9.24
CA TYR A 58 -5.55 0.45 -9.89
C TYR A 58 -5.43 0.44 -11.42
N GLY A 59 -4.21 0.45 -11.97
CA GLY A 59 -3.97 0.22 -13.40
C GLY A 59 -4.38 -1.19 -13.83
N VAL A 60 -3.94 -2.21 -13.09
CA VAL A 60 -4.34 -3.61 -13.30
C VAL A 60 -5.85 -3.78 -13.14
N THR A 61 -6.44 -3.11 -12.13
CA THR A 61 -7.88 -3.18 -11.85
C THR A 61 -8.71 -2.52 -12.95
N CYS A 62 -8.31 -1.36 -13.47
CA CYS A 62 -8.95 -0.73 -14.63
C CYS A 62 -8.84 -1.60 -15.88
N LEU A 63 -7.66 -2.19 -16.13
CA LEU A 63 -7.44 -3.07 -17.26
C LEU A 63 -8.37 -4.30 -17.20
N ASP A 64 -8.49 -4.91 -16.01
CA ASP A 64 -9.39 -6.04 -15.79
C ASP A 64 -10.85 -5.67 -16.05
N ASP A 65 -11.29 -4.49 -15.62
CA ASP A 65 -12.65 -3.98 -15.84
C ASP A 65 -12.97 -3.76 -17.31
N VAL A 66 -12.08 -3.05 -18.01
CA VAL A 66 -12.25 -2.73 -19.43
C VAL A 66 -12.26 -4.01 -20.26
N LEU A 67 -11.31 -4.92 -20.04
CA LEU A 67 -11.22 -6.15 -20.82
C LEU A 67 -12.41 -7.08 -20.61
N LYS A 68 -12.93 -7.21 -19.37
CA LYS A 68 -14.14 -7.98 -19.08
C LYS A 68 -15.38 -7.40 -19.74
N ARG A 69 -15.43 -6.07 -19.94
CA ARG A 69 -16.51 -5.38 -20.65
C ARG A 69 -16.43 -5.61 -22.17
N ILE A 70 -15.23 -5.49 -22.76
CA ILE A 70 -15.01 -5.69 -24.20
C ILE A 70 -15.24 -7.15 -24.59
N LYS A 71 -14.66 -8.11 -23.85
CA LYS A 71 -14.70 -9.53 -24.20
C LYS A 71 -15.99 -10.26 -23.78
N GLY A 72 -17.06 -9.53 -23.49
CA GLY A 72 -18.36 -10.11 -23.17
C GLY A 72 -18.32 -11.09 -21.99
N ARG A 73 -17.56 -10.76 -20.93
CA ARG A 73 -17.43 -11.57 -19.69
C ARG A 73 -16.67 -12.90 -19.83
N LYS A 74 -15.90 -13.13 -20.89
CA LYS A 74 -14.92 -14.23 -20.88
C LYS A 74 -13.91 -14.02 -19.76
N ASP A 75 -13.70 -15.06 -18.96
CA ASP A 75 -12.91 -15.00 -17.74
C ASP A 75 -11.43 -14.76 -18.04
N ILE A 76 -10.90 -13.60 -17.63
CA ILE A 76 -9.47 -13.25 -17.75
C ILE A 76 -8.79 -13.69 -16.46
N LYS A 77 -8.75 -15.02 -16.27
CA LYS A 77 -8.33 -15.67 -15.02
C LYS A 77 -6.99 -15.17 -14.52
N PHE A 78 -6.00 -15.06 -15.42
CA PHE A 78 -4.65 -14.62 -15.06
C PHE A 78 -4.63 -13.19 -14.51
N LEU A 79 -5.25 -12.24 -15.21
CA LEU A 79 -5.27 -10.84 -14.79
C LEU A 79 -6.06 -10.65 -13.48
N THR A 80 -7.18 -11.36 -13.34
CA THR A 80 -7.99 -11.36 -12.12
C THR A 80 -7.21 -11.93 -10.93
N ALA A 81 -6.52 -13.05 -11.13
CA ALA A 81 -5.69 -13.67 -10.10
C ALA A 81 -4.51 -12.77 -9.71
N PHE A 82 -3.84 -12.14 -10.68
CA PHE A 82 -2.75 -11.20 -10.42
C PHE A 82 -3.23 -9.96 -9.65
N ARG A 83 -4.36 -9.37 -10.05
CA ARG A 83 -5.01 -8.28 -9.33
C ARG A 83 -5.31 -8.64 -7.88
N ASP A 84 -5.90 -9.81 -7.66
CA ASP A 84 -6.26 -10.29 -6.32
C ASP A 84 -5.03 -10.56 -5.46
N LEU A 85 -3.99 -11.14 -6.06
CA LEU A 85 -2.69 -11.37 -5.42
C LEU A 85 -2.03 -10.05 -4.99
N LEU A 86 -1.98 -9.06 -5.90
CA LEU A 86 -1.47 -7.72 -5.62
C LEU A 86 -2.23 -7.05 -4.47
N PHE A 87 -3.56 -7.13 -4.50
CA PHE A 87 -4.39 -6.54 -3.45
C PHE A 87 -4.13 -7.18 -2.09
N ALA A 88 -4.27 -8.51 -2.03
CA ALA A 88 -4.24 -9.28 -0.80
C ALA A 88 -2.88 -9.20 -0.11
N ILE A 89 -1.78 -9.26 -0.87
CA ILE A 89 -0.43 -9.34 -0.31
C ILE A 89 0.18 -7.96 -0.11
N LEU A 90 -0.07 -7.01 -1.01
CA LEU A 90 0.67 -5.75 -1.03
C LEU A 90 -0.27 -4.56 -0.81
N ALA A 91 -1.22 -4.31 -1.72
CA ALA A 91 -1.93 -3.03 -1.76
C ALA A 91 -2.74 -2.75 -0.48
N PHE A 92 -3.42 -3.78 0.05
CA PHE A 92 -4.18 -3.65 1.30
C PHE A 92 -3.28 -3.61 2.55
N PRO A 93 -2.37 -4.58 2.76
CA PRO A 93 -1.54 -4.59 3.96
C PRO A 93 -0.60 -3.39 4.06
N VAL A 94 0.05 -2.99 2.97
CA VAL A 94 1.01 -1.87 2.98
C VAL A 94 0.30 -0.54 3.21
N SER A 95 -0.84 -0.28 2.56
CA SER A 95 -1.57 0.99 2.78
C SER A 95 -2.06 1.13 4.21
N THR A 96 -2.59 0.04 4.77
CA THR A 96 -3.06 0.03 6.16
C THR A 96 -1.89 0.18 7.14
N PHE A 97 -0.76 -0.50 6.88
CA PHE A 97 0.44 -0.37 7.70
C PHE A 97 1.00 1.06 7.65
N VAL A 98 1.15 1.66 6.47
CA VAL A 98 1.65 3.03 6.31
C VAL A 98 0.74 4.02 7.05
N PHE A 99 -0.58 3.91 6.89
CA PHE A 99 -1.54 4.75 7.62
C PHE A 99 -1.36 4.61 9.14
N LEU A 100 -1.44 3.39 9.67
CA LEU A 100 -1.39 3.16 11.11
C LEU A 100 -0.03 3.53 11.70
N ALA A 101 1.07 3.06 11.12
CA ALA A 101 2.41 3.33 11.62
C ALA A 101 2.75 4.82 11.58
N PHE A 102 2.38 5.52 10.50
CA PHE A 102 2.60 6.97 10.40
C PHE A 102 1.84 7.70 11.50
N TRP A 103 0.52 7.51 11.62
CA TRP A 103 -0.29 8.27 12.57
C TRP A 103 0.00 7.91 14.03
N ILE A 104 0.28 6.64 14.34
CA ILE A 104 0.70 6.23 15.69
C ILE A 104 1.99 6.96 16.08
N LEU A 105 3.03 6.91 15.24
CA LEU A 105 4.30 7.58 15.52
C LEU A 105 4.15 9.10 15.50
N PHE A 106 3.39 9.64 14.55
CA PHE A 106 3.17 11.08 14.41
C PHE A 106 2.50 11.67 15.66
N LEU A 107 1.45 11.02 16.17
CA LEU A 107 0.72 11.46 17.34
C LEU A 107 1.51 11.23 18.64
N TYR A 108 2.30 10.16 18.72
CA TYR A 108 3.16 9.91 19.88
C TYR A 108 4.32 10.92 19.96
N ASN A 109 5.11 11.01 18.90
CA ASN A 109 6.16 12.00 18.73
C ASN A 109 6.50 12.16 17.24
N ARG A 110 6.02 13.25 16.63
CA ARG A 110 6.19 13.52 15.21
C ARG A 110 7.62 13.44 14.72
N ASP A 111 8.61 13.83 15.51
CA ASP A 111 10.01 13.89 15.07
C ASP A 111 10.61 12.49 14.84
N LEU A 112 9.93 11.42 15.25
CA LEU A 112 10.30 10.04 14.95
C LEU A 112 10.06 9.62 13.50
N ILE A 113 9.09 10.25 12.82
CA ILE A 113 8.67 9.85 11.47
C ILE A 113 8.54 11.02 10.50
N TYR A 114 8.16 12.20 11.00
CA TYR A 114 7.87 13.39 10.22
C TYR A 114 8.34 14.68 10.96
N PRO A 115 9.66 14.98 10.91
CA PRO A 115 10.22 16.14 11.59
C PRO A 115 9.64 17.47 11.08
N LYS A 116 9.66 18.51 11.93
CA LYS A 116 9.13 19.86 11.61
C LYS A 116 9.62 20.46 10.29
N VAL A 117 10.87 20.19 9.90
CA VAL A 117 11.42 20.67 8.62
C VAL A 117 10.63 20.18 7.41
N LEU A 118 9.91 19.05 7.49
CA LEU A 118 9.10 18.55 6.38
C LEU A 118 7.88 19.43 6.09
N ASP A 119 7.39 20.21 7.06
CA ASP A 119 6.25 21.13 6.86
C ASP A 119 6.57 22.23 5.84
N THR A 120 7.85 22.57 5.66
CA THR A 120 8.27 23.59 4.68
C THR A 120 8.36 23.05 3.26
N VAL A 121 8.12 21.75 3.06
CA VAL A 121 8.43 21.02 1.82
C VAL A 121 7.22 20.24 1.33
N ILE A 122 6.49 19.64 2.27
CA ILE A 122 5.34 18.79 2.00
C ILE A 122 4.11 19.56 2.45
N PRO A 123 3.32 20.11 1.50
CA PRO A 123 2.06 20.75 1.84
C PRO A 123 1.15 19.80 2.61
N ALA A 124 0.34 20.37 3.53
CA ALA A 124 -0.56 19.57 4.37
C ALA A 124 -1.48 18.64 3.57
N TRP A 125 -2.00 19.11 2.44
CA TRP A 125 -2.85 18.29 1.56
C TRP A 125 -2.10 17.07 1.02
N LEU A 126 -0.82 17.22 0.66
CA LEU A 126 0.00 16.13 0.14
C LEU A 126 0.31 15.15 1.27
N ASN A 127 0.62 15.65 2.47
CA ASN A 127 0.80 14.78 3.64
C ASN A 127 -0.44 13.90 3.89
N HIS A 128 -1.64 14.49 3.86
CA HIS A 128 -2.89 13.72 4.00
C HIS A 128 -3.14 12.79 2.81
N ALA A 129 -2.84 13.20 1.59
CA ALA A 129 -2.95 12.33 0.41
C ALA A 129 -2.08 11.08 0.55
N MET A 130 -0.86 11.24 1.07
CA MET A 130 0.13 10.17 1.20
C MET A 130 -0.11 9.26 2.42
N HIS A 131 -0.59 9.81 3.54
CA HIS A 131 -0.65 9.07 4.81
C HIS A 131 -2.07 8.88 5.36
N THR A 132 -3.07 9.62 4.88
CA THR A 132 -4.47 9.48 5.32
C THR A 132 -5.31 8.79 4.27
N PHE A 133 -5.43 9.37 3.07
CA PHE A 133 -6.40 8.93 2.06
C PHE A 133 -6.13 7.55 1.47
N ILE A 134 -4.88 7.06 1.57
CA ILE A 134 -4.53 5.69 1.17
C ILE A 134 -5.41 4.64 1.85
N PHE A 135 -5.77 4.83 3.13
CA PHE A 135 -6.53 3.86 3.90
C PHE A 135 -8.02 3.80 3.52
N PRO A 136 -8.80 4.91 3.55
CA PRO A 136 -10.20 4.86 3.14
C PRO A 136 -10.37 4.43 1.67
N ILE A 137 -9.48 4.84 0.76
CA ILE A 137 -9.50 4.37 -0.63
C ILE A 137 -9.34 2.84 -0.71
N THR A 138 -8.39 2.28 0.03
CA THR A 138 -8.19 0.83 0.12
C THR A 138 -9.38 0.12 0.80
N LEU A 139 -10.03 0.71 1.80
CA LEU A 139 -11.24 0.15 2.42
C LEU A 139 -12.43 0.15 1.46
N VAL A 140 -12.59 1.20 0.65
CA VAL A 140 -13.64 1.23 -0.38
C VAL A 140 -13.45 0.07 -1.36
N GLU A 141 -12.22 -0.26 -1.74
CA GLU A 141 -11.95 -1.42 -2.62
C GLU A 141 -12.43 -2.74 -1.99
N VAL A 142 -12.16 -2.97 -0.69
CA VAL A 142 -12.67 -4.15 0.05
C VAL A 142 -14.19 -4.27 -0.07
N VAL A 143 -14.91 -3.14 -0.06
CA VAL A 143 -16.37 -3.07 -0.13
C VAL A 143 -16.92 -3.18 -1.56
N LEU A 144 -16.16 -2.73 -2.56
CA LEU A 144 -16.59 -2.72 -3.96
C LEU A 144 -16.41 -4.06 -4.65
N ARG A 145 -15.42 -4.85 -4.22
CA ARG A 145 -15.03 -6.06 -4.95
C ARG A 145 -14.55 -7.20 -4.03
N PRO A 146 -14.93 -8.45 -4.32
CA PRO A 146 -14.31 -9.61 -3.69
C PRO A 146 -12.92 -9.88 -4.24
N HIS A 147 -11.96 -10.15 -3.36
CA HIS A 147 -10.60 -10.57 -3.72
C HIS A 147 -10.31 -12.01 -3.29
N SER A 148 -9.67 -12.78 -4.16
CA SER A 148 -9.26 -14.15 -3.89
C SER A 148 -7.94 -14.16 -3.13
N TYR A 149 -7.99 -14.43 -1.83
CA TYR A 149 -6.78 -14.59 -1.02
C TYR A 149 -6.13 -15.95 -1.34
N PRO A 150 -4.79 -16.02 -1.45
CA PRO A 150 -4.08 -17.29 -1.54
C PRO A 150 -4.22 -18.08 -0.22
N SER A 151 -3.67 -19.30 -0.18
CA SER A 151 -3.58 -20.03 1.09
C SER A 151 -2.88 -19.18 2.15
N LYS A 152 -3.29 -19.26 3.43
CA LYS A 152 -2.71 -18.46 4.53
C LYS A 152 -1.19 -18.56 4.56
N LYS A 153 -0.63 -19.77 4.42
CA LYS A 153 0.81 -20.01 4.36
C LYS A 153 1.45 -19.24 3.20
N THR A 154 0.92 -19.41 1.99
CA THR A 154 1.44 -18.72 0.80
C THR A 154 1.35 -17.20 0.93
N GLY A 155 0.20 -16.66 1.36
CA GLY A 155 0.00 -15.23 1.53
C GLY A 155 0.94 -14.62 2.55
N LEU A 156 1.07 -15.25 3.73
CA LEU A 156 2.00 -14.79 4.77
C LEU A 156 3.46 -14.92 4.34
N THR A 157 3.85 -15.99 3.62
CA THR A 157 5.22 -16.14 3.09
C THR A 157 5.56 -15.04 2.07
N LEU A 158 4.65 -14.75 1.14
CA LEU A 158 4.89 -13.71 0.14
C LEU A 158 4.91 -12.30 0.77
N LEU A 159 4.03 -12.04 1.74
CA LEU A 159 4.05 -10.80 2.52
C LEU A 159 5.35 -10.66 3.32
N ALA A 160 5.82 -11.75 3.94
CA ALA A 160 7.09 -11.79 4.66
C ALA A 160 8.26 -11.50 3.74
N ALA A 161 8.30 -12.11 2.56
CA ALA A 161 9.33 -11.85 1.56
C ALA A 161 9.36 -10.36 1.18
N ALA A 162 8.21 -9.76 0.87
CA ALA A 162 8.13 -8.34 0.54
C ALA A 162 8.60 -7.43 1.70
N ASN A 163 8.19 -7.75 2.94
CA ASN A 163 8.61 -7.00 4.12
C ASN A 163 10.12 -7.11 4.37
N ILE A 164 10.69 -8.32 4.28
CA ILE A 164 12.12 -8.57 4.42
C ILE A 164 12.90 -7.84 3.34
N THR A 165 12.45 -7.86 2.08
CA THR A 165 13.08 -7.09 0.99
C THR A 165 13.14 -5.60 1.32
N TYR A 166 12.07 -5.02 1.87
CA TYR A 166 12.09 -3.63 2.28
C TYR A 166 13.02 -3.38 3.47
N ILE A 167 13.06 -4.28 4.46
CA ILE A 167 13.99 -4.19 5.60
C ILE A 167 15.46 -4.27 5.14
N ILE A 168 15.79 -5.19 4.23
CA ILE A 168 17.13 -5.28 3.64
C ILE A 168 17.48 -3.97 2.94
N ARG A 169 16.53 -3.38 2.19
CA ARG A 169 16.73 -2.11 1.49
C ARG A 169 17.05 -0.96 2.45
N ILE A 170 16.30 -0.81 3.54
CA ILE A 170 16.56 0.27 4.50
C ILE A 170 17.90 0.09 5.23
N LEU A 171 18.28 -1.15 5.55
CA LEU A 171 19.55 -1.45 6.20
C LEU A 171 20.73 -1.20 5.26
N TRP A 172 20.61 -1.62 4.00
CA TRP A 172 21.61 -1.35 2.97
C TRP A 172 21.78 0.15 2.73
N LEU A 173 20.69 0.93 2.67
CA LEU A 173 20.78 2.39 2.53
C LEU A 173 21.51 3.04 3.71
N TYR A 174 21.31 2.55 4.93
CA TYR A 174 22.05 3.02 6.10
C TYR A 174 23.54 2.65 6.01
N PHE A 175 23.85 1.42 5.62
CA PHE A 175 25.23 0.96 5.44
C PHE A 175 26.00 1.82 4.42
N GLU A 176 25.38 2.14 3.28
CA GLU A 176 26.00 2.93 2.21
C GLU A 176 26.13 4.43 2.55
N THR A 177 25.14 5.00 3.25
CA THR A 177 25.05 6.47 3.41
C THR A 177 25.34 6.97 4.82
N GLY A 178 25.37 6.09 5.81
CA GLY A 178 25.40 6.44 7.23
C GLY A 178 24.13 7.14 7.74
N THR A 179 23.08 7.26 6.90
CA THR A 179 21.85 7.99 7.25
C THR A 179 20.64 7.08 7.27
N TRP A 180 19.87 7.14 8.35
CA TRP A 180 18.67 6.34 8.48
C TRP A 180 17.55 6.83 7.55
N VAL A 181 16.71 5.89 7.13
CA VAL A 181 15.51 6.20 6.35
C VAL A 181 14.48 6.96 7.18
N TYR A 182 14.24 6.48 8.39
CA TYR A 182 13.30 7.10 9.33
C TYR A 182 14.06 7.53 10.59
N PRO A 183 13.81 8.74 11.14
CA PRO A 183 14.49 9.23 12.33
C PRO A 183 14.39 8.29 13.55
N VAL A 184 13.28 7.56 13.69
CA VAL A 184 13.06 6.59 14.77
C VAL A 184 14.20 5.57 14.87
N PHE A 185 14.78 5.12 13.75
CA PHE A 185 15.84 4.12 13.76
C PHE A 185 17.13 4.63 14.40
N ALA A 186 17.42 5.94 14.27
CA ALA A 186 18.57 6.56 14.91
C ALA A 186 18.46 6.62 16.45
N LYS A 187 17.26 6.40 17.00
CA LYS A 187 16.99 6.43 18.44
C LYS A 187 16.99 5.04 19.08
N LEU A 188 17.11 3.98 18.28
CA LEU A 188 17.03 2.61 18.74
C LEU A 188 18.42 1.98 18.84
N SER A 189 18.63 1.18 19.87
CA SER A 189 19.77 0.26 19.94
C SER A 189 19.60 -0.87 18.91
N LEU A 190 20.63 -1.71 18.72
CA LEU A 190 20.52 -2.89 17.85
C LEU A 190 19.37 -3.82 18.27
N VAL A 191 19.21 -4.04 19.58
CA VAL A 191 18.08 -4.81 20.13
C VAL A 191 16.75 -4.10 19.85
N GLY A 192 16.72 -2.77 19.99
CA GLY A 192 15.54 -1.97 19.67
C GLY A 192 15.15 -2.05 18.19
N LEU A 193 16.11 -2.05 17.27
CA LEU A 193 15.87 -2.24 15.83
C LEU A 193 15.33 -3.64 15.52
N ALA A 194 15.95 -4.68 16.10
CA ALA A 194 15.47 -6.06 15.96
C ALA A 194 14.03 -6.23 16.46
N ALA A 195 13.71 -5.64 17.62
CA ALA A 195 12.36 -5.61 18.17
C ALA A 195 11.40 -4.84 17.26
N PHE A 196 11.79 -3.65 16.77
CA PHE A 196 10.97 -2.83 15.88
C PHE A 196 10.59 -3.57 14.60
N PHE A 197 11.57 -4.20 13.93
CA PHE A 197 11.31 -4.95 12.69
C PHE A 197 10.47 -6.21 12.94
N SER A 198 10.72 -6.93 14.04
CA SER A 198 9.93 -8.11 14.40
C SER A 198 8.47 -7.74 14.69
N LEU A 199 8.24 -6.68 15.48
CA LEU A 199 6.91 -6.18 15.78
C LEU A 199 6.20 -5.66 14.52
N SER A 200 6.92 -4.94 13.65
CA SER A 200 6.38 -4.49 12.36
C SER A 200 5.95 -5.66 11.48
N HIS A 201 6.72 -6.75 11.48
CA HIS A 201 6.39 -7.97 10.74
C HIS A 201 5.12 -8.66 11.28
N ILE A 202 5.01 -8.80 12.60
CA ILE A 202 3.79 -9.33 13.24
C ILE A 202 2.59 -8.44 12.94
N PHE A 203 2.79 -7.13 12.97
CA PHE A 203 1.73 -6.15 12.74
C PHE A 203 1.20 -6.22 11.31
N ILE A 204 2.06 -6.22 10.30
CA ILE A 204 1.62 -6.34 8.91
C ILE A 204 0.98 -7.70 8.61
N ALA A 205 1.45 -8.79 9.24
CA ALA A 205 0.81 -10.10 9.16
C ALA A 205 -0.62 -10.08 9.75
N SER A 206 -0.81 -9.39 10.87
CA SER A 206 -2.13 -9.21 11.50
C SER A 206 -3.07 -8.41 10.61
N ILE A 207 -2.57 -7.37 9.92
CA ILE A 207 -3.32 -6.61 8.93
C ILE A 207 -3.74 -7.49 7.74
N TYR A 208 -2.86 -8.35 7.24
CA TYR A 208 -3.20 -9.32 6.19
C TYR A 208 -4.37 -10.22 6.61
N LEU A 209 -4.30 -10.80 7.82
CA LEU A 209 -5.36 -11.65 8.36
C LEU A 209 -6.68 -10.89 8.56
N LEU A 210 -6.60 -9.62 8.97
CA LEU A 210 -7.76 -8.74 9.06
C LEU A 210 -8.38 -8.52 7.67
N GLY A 211 -7.56 -8.26 6.64
CA GLY A 211 -8.04 -8.12 5.26
C GLY A 211 -8.75 -9.38 4.75
N GLU A 212 -8.18 -10.55 5.00
CA GLU A 212 -8.81 -11.83 4.67
C GLU A 212 -10.16 -11.98 5.37
N LYS A 213 -10.23 -11.65 6.67
CA LYS A 213 -11.46 -11.70 7.47
C LYS A 213 -12.52 -10.71 6.97
N LEU A 214 -12.14 -9.47 6.66
CA LEU A 214 -13.04 -8.44 6.13
C LEU A 214 -13.62 -8.87 4.78
N ASN A 215 -12.77 -9.41 3.90
CA ASN A 215 -13.19 -9.92 2.61
C ASN A 215 -14.15 -11.11 2.75
N HIS A 216 -13.89 -12.04 3.66
CA HIS A 216 -14.82 -13.15 3.96
C HIS A 216 -16.14 -12.64 4.56
N TRP A 217 -16.09 -11.70 5.51
CA TRP A 217 -17.28 -11.14 6.13
C TRP A 217 -18.19 -10.45 5.11
N LYS A 218 -17.61 -9.70 4.17
CA LYS A 218 -18.39 -8.98 3.15
C LYS A 218 -18.89 -9.88 2.01
N TRP A 219 -18.11 -10.89 1.61
CA TRP A 219 -18.32 -11.63 0.37
C TRP A 219 -18.44 -13.16 0.52
N GLY A 220 -18.32 -13.71 1.72
CA GLY A 220 -18.26 -15.15 1.98
C GLY A 220 -19.50 -15.92 1.50
N ASP A 221 -20.69 -15.34 1.69
CA ASP A 221 -21.95 -15.96 1.27
C ASP A 221 -22.11 -16.06 -0.25
N MET A 222 -21.43 -15.18 -1.01
CA MET A 222 -21.45 -15.20 -2.47
C MET A 222 -20.55 -16.30 -3.07
N ARG A 223 -19.69 -16.93 -2.25
CA ARG A 223 -18.77 -18.01 -2.68
C ARG A 223 -19.28 -19.41 -2.34
N GLN A 224 -20.33 -19.54 -1.52
CA GLN A 224 -20.99 -20.82 -1.28
C GLN A 224 -21.83 -21.17 -2.53
N PRO A 225 -21.68 -22.36 -3.13
CA PRO A 225 -22.65 -22.84 -4.12
C PRO A 225 -24.00 -22.86 -3.43
N ARG A 226 -25.01 -22.21 -4.03
CA ARG A 226 -26.40 -22.25 -3.58
C ARG A 226 -26.76 -23.74 -3.42
N LYS A 227 -26.75 -24.27 -2.19
CA LYS A 227 -27.28 -25.62 -1.94
C LYS A 227 -28.71 -25.57 -2.46
N LYS A 228 -29.00 -26.32 -3.53
CA LYS A 228 -30.36 -26.49 -4.03
C LYS A 228 -31.19 -26.92 -2.82
N ARG A 229 -32.09 -26.05 -2.36
CA ARG A 229 -33.16 -26.46 -1.44
C ARG A 229 -33.88 -27.59 -2.18
N LYS A 230 -33.84 -28.79 -1.59
CA LYS A 230 -34.66 -29.91 -2.02
C LYS A 230 -36.13 -29.53 -1.88
#